data_AF-A0A3B4WIZ3-F1
#
_entry.id   AF-A0A3B4WIZ3-F1
#
_cell.length_a   1.000
_cell.length_b   1.000
_cell.length_c   1.000
_cell.angle_alpha   90.00
_cell.angle_beta   90.00
_cell.angle_gamma   90.00
#
_symmetry.space_group_name_H-M   'P 1'
#
loop_
_entity.id
_entity.type
_entity.pdbx_description
1 polymer ?
#
loop_
_entity_poly.entity_id
_entity_poly.type
_entity_poly.pdbx_seq_one_letter_code
_entity_poly.pdbx_strand_id
1 'polypeptide(L)'
;MASTDQSLLDLTDKDTREKLSLWDRRTDAMAPLTEKQMDSVLEIRAAAETLSVPSELPIEDLCSLSSRSLQSPFTATVPASTEDVLLKGFQMLDMENDRIETAQQFFSWFAKLHSNMDQDESSKYRKTRDDLNCYQEQCDAILKDVSAALEHLESLQKQYLFVSNKTGTLHEACEQLLKEQSELVDLAESIQQKLSYFNELENINTVGWIFFFFFFGSFDEVHQCYLEQREQLLSPSIASTITDLTNQNSKDHCALVRHD
;
A
#
# COMPACT_ATOMS: atom_id res chain seq x y z
N MET A 1 10.68 30.14 -25.97
CA MET A 1 11.53 29.40 -26.93
C MET A 1 11.76 27.94 -26.52
N ALA A 2 11.71 27.56 -25.24
CA ALA A 2 11.90 26.16 -24.79
C ALA A 2 10.78 25.16 -25.22
N SER A 3 9.56 25.62 -25.49
CA SER A 3 8.44 24.74 -25.86
C SER A 3 8.55 24.15 -27.26
N THR A 4 9.32 24.77 -28.15
CA THR A 4 9.45 24.35 -29.55
C THR A 4 10.51 23.25 -29.71
N ASP A 5 11.59 23.29 -28.90
CA ASP A 5 12.63 22.26 -28.89
C ASP A 5 12.16 20.95 -28.25
N GLN A 6 11.32 21.02 -27.20
CA GLN A 6 10.75 19.83 -26.56
C GLN A 6 9.84 19.04 -27.52
N SER A 7 9.04 19.76 -28.33
CA SER A 7 8.18 19.17 -29.36
C SER A 7 8.98 18.53 -30.50
N LEU A 8 10.14 19.08 -30.83
CA LEU A 8 10.99 18.58 -31.92
C LEU A 8 11.71 17.29 -31.51
N LEU A 9 12.16 17.20 -30.25
CA LEU A 9 12.74 15.99 -29.67
C LEU A 9 11.72 14.85 -29.56
N ASP A 10 10.48 15.14 -29.14
CA ASP A 10 9.40 14.15 -29.01
C ASP A 10 8.95 13.61 -30.38
N LEU A 11 8.96 14.48 -31.41
CA LEU A 11 8.75 14.06 -32.80
C LEU A 11 9.85 13.12 -33.27
N THR A 12 11.12 13.40 -32.97
CA THR A 12 12.23 12.52 -33.36
C THR A 12 12.21 11.17 -32.63
N ASP A 13 11.81 11.12 -31.36
CA ASP A 13 11.72 9.86 -30.61
C ASP A 13 10.56 8.97 -31.09
N LYS A 14 9.45 9.60 -31.47
CA LYS A 14 8.35 8.89 -32.12
C LYS A 14 8.76 8.35 -33.49
N ASP A 15 9.50 9.13 -34.28
CA ASP A 15 10.00 8.75 -35.60
C ASP A 15 11.03 7.60 -35.50
N THR A 16 11.92 7.62 -34.50
CA THR A 16 12.86 6.53 -34.24
C THR A 16 12.15 5.28 -33.76
N ARG A 17 11.15 5.40 -32.89
CA ARG A 17 10.34 4.28 -32.42
C ARG A 17 9.50 3.64 -33.53
N GLU A 18 8.93 4.45 -34.42
CA GLU A 18 8.23 3.97 -35.62
C GLU A 18 9.22 3.27 -36.57
N LYS A 19 10.41 3.83 -36.80
CA LYS A 19 11.46 3.17 -37.61
C LYS A 19 11.96 1.86 -37.00
N LEU A 20 12.12 1.79 -35.68
CA LEU A 20 12.48 0.55 -34.97
C LEU A 20 11.36 -0.48 -35.04
N SER A 21 10.09 -0.06 -34.99
CA SER A 21 8.96 -0.98 -35.14
C SER A 21 8.92 -1.65 -36.52
N LEU A 22 9.53 -1.04 -37.55
CA LEU A 22 9.69 -1.66 -38.87
C LEU A 22 10.70 -2.82 -38.88
N TRP A 23 11.65 -2.85 -37.94
CA TRP A 23 12.60 -3.95 -37.77
C TRP A 23 11.94 -5.17 -37.11
N ASP A 24 10.89 -4.94 -36.32
CA ASP A 24 10.09 -5.96 -35.64
C ASP A 24 8.94 -6.54 -36.51
N ARG A 25 8.72 -6.03 -37.73
CA ARG A 25 7.64 -6.49 -38.61
C ARG A 25 7.87 -7.93 -39.09
N ARG A 26 6.79 -8.73 -39.07
CA ARG A 26 6.81 -10.16 -39.45
C ARG A 26 7.02 -10.42 -40.95
N THR A 27 6.73 -9.44 -41.79
CA THR A 27 6.87 -9.49 -43.24
C THR A 27 7.72 -8.31 -43.71
N ASP A 28 8.72 -8.58 -44.55
CA ASP A 28 9.66 -7.58 -45.09
C ASP A 28 10.50 -6.85 -44.01
N ALA A 29 11.15 -7.63 -43.14
CA ALA A 29 12.03 -7.09 -42.11
C ALA A 29 13.19 -6.33 -42.76
N MET A 30 13.31 -5.03 -42.47
CA MET A 30 14.29 -4.14 -43.10
C MET A 30 15.77 -4.43 -42.74
N ALA A 31 16.04 -5.49 -41.98
CA ALA A 31 17.38 -5.94 -41.65
C ALA A 31 17.58 -7.43 -42.03
N PRO A 32 17.54 -7.79 -43.32
CA PRO A 32 18.00 -9.10 -43.74
C PRO A 32 19.48 -9.24 -43.38
N LEU A 33 19.82 -10.32 -42.67
CA LEU A 33 21.22 -10.61 -42.32
C LEU A 33 22.03 -10.74 -43.61
N THR A 34 23.15 -10.01 -43.68
CA THR A 34 24.11 -10.23 -44.77
C THR A 34 24.68 -11.65 -44.69
N GLU A 35 25.14 -12.20 -45.80
CA GLU A 35 25.67 -13.58 -45.88
C GLU A 35 26.74 -13.85 -44.80
N LYS A 36 27.64 -12.88 -44.55
CA LYS A 36 28.63 -12.97 -43.48
C LYS A 36 28.04 -12.98 -42.07
N GLN A 37 26.94 -12.28 -41.84
CA GLN A 37 26.26 -12.29 -40.54
C GLN A 37 25.51 -13.61 -40.34
N MET A 38 24.95 -14.16 -41.41
CA MET A 38 24.34 -15.49 -41.40
C MET A 38 25.36 -16.56 -41.04
N ASP A 39 26.54 -16.52 -41.67
CA ASP A 39 27.66 -17.43 -41.39
C ASP A 39 28.12 -17.31 -39.93
N SER A 40 28.23 -16.09 -39.41
CA SER A 40 28.62 -15.85 -38.02
C SER A 40 27.58 -16.37 -37.02
N VAL A 41 26.28 -16.24 -37.33
CA VAL A 41 25.21 -16.82 -36.50
C VAL A 41 25.25 -18.35 -36.52
N LEU A 42 25.54 -18.96 -37.66
CA LEU A 42 25.69 -20.42 -37.78
C LEU A 42 26.90 -20.93 -36.97
N GLU A 43 28.01 -20.19 -36.97
CA GLU A 43 29.20 -20.52 -36.19
C GLU A 43 28.93 -20.42 -34.67
N ILE A 44 28.26 -19.35 -34.23
CA ILE A 44 27.85 -19.17 -32.83
C ILE A 44 26.87 -20.27 -32.39
N ARG A 45 25.91 -20.63 -33.25
CA ARG A 45 24.96 -21.71 -32.98
C ARG A 45 25.66 -23.05 -32.77
N ALA A 46 26.60 -23.39 -33.65
CA ALA A 46 27.39 -24.61 -33.52
C ALA A 46 28.20 -24.62 -32.21
N ALA A 47 28.78 -23.48 -31.82
CA ALA A 47 29.48 -23.35 -30.55
C ALA A 47 28.55 -23.47 -29.33
N ALA A 48 27.34 -22.90 -29.40
CA ALA A 48 26.35 -22.98 -28.32
C ALA A 48 25.82 -24.40 -28.12
N GLU A 49 25.68 -25.18 -29.19
CA GLU A 49 25.29 -26.60 -29.13
C GLU A 49 26.37 -27.48 -28.47
N THR A 50 27.64 -27.03 -28.44
CA THR A 50 28.75 -27.72 -27.76
C THR A 50 28.96 -27.32 -26.30
N LEU A 51 28.21 -26.33 -25.79
CA LEU A 51 28.42 -25.82 -24.44
C LEU A 51 27.83 -26.79 -23.40
N SER A 52 28.68 -27.57 -22.74
CA SER A 52 28.23 -28.40 -21.61
C SER A 52 27.77 -27.50 -20.45
N VAL A 53 26.62 -27.83 -19.86
CA VAL A 53 26.05 -27.12 -18.71
C VAL A 53 27.08 -27.08 -17.57
N PRO A 54 27.31 -25.92 -16.92
CA PRO A 54 28.25 -25.80 -15.81
C PRO A 54 27.94 -26.80 -14.70
N SER A 55 28.98 -27.50 -14.21
CA SER A 55 28.89 -28.59 -13.23
C SER A 55 28.52 -28.16 -11.80
N GLU A 56 28.23 -26.87 -11.56
CA GLU A 56 28.06 -26.28 -10.21
C GLU A 56 26.67 -25.68 -9.97
N LEU A 57 25.64 -26.20 -10.63
CA LEU A 57 24.25 -25.90 -10.25
C LEU A 57 23.68 -27.07 -9.43
N PRO A 58 23.24 -26.85 -8.18
CA PRO A 58 22.63 -27.89 -7.37
C PRO A 58 21.20 -28.11 -7.86
N ILE A 59 21.02 -28.97 -8.85
CA ILE A 59 19.69 -29.25 -9.38
C ILE A 59 19.54 -30.76 -9.60
N GLU A 60 19.07 -31.44 -8.55
CA GLU A 60 18.76 -32.87 -8.54
C GLU A 60 17.56 -33.26 -9.43
N ASP A 61 16.93 -32.30 -10.13
CA ASP A 61 15.72 -32.52 -10.94
C ASP A 61 15.86 -32.24 -12.45
N LEU A 62 17.09 -32.09 -12.97
CA LEU A 62 17.32 -31.79 -14.40
C LEU A 62 17.53 -33.00 -15.31
N CYS A 63 17.58 -34.23 -14.79
CA CYS A 63 17.61 -35.42 -15.65
C CYS A 63 16.37 -35.50 -16.56
N SER A 64 15.27 -34.84 -16.19
CA SER A 64 14.07 -34.70 -17.01
C SER A 64 14.20 -33.66 -18.15
N LEU A 65 15.11 -32.69 -18.04
CA LEU A 65 15.31 -31.63 -19.03
C LEU A 65 16.45 -31.94 -20.01
N SER A 66 17.47 -32.70 -19.59
CA SER A 66 18.55 -33.14 -20.50
C SER A 66 18.02 -34.03 -21.63
N SER A 67 16.97 -34.83 -21.37
CA SER A 67 16.31 -35.64 -22.41
C SER A 67 15.47 -34.83 -23.40
N ARG A 68 15.28 -33.51 -23.21
CA ARG A 68 14.59 -32.63 -24.17
C ARG A 68 15.53 -31.71 -24.95
N SER A 69 16.85 -31.88 -24.81
CA SER A 69 17.82 -31.21 -25.67
C SER A 69 17.73 -31.78 -27.08
N LEU A 70 16.92 -31.12 -27.91
CA LEU A 70 17.00 -31.04 -29.37
C LEU A 70 17.52 -32.28 -30.11
N GLN A 71 16.97 -33.46 -29.83
CA GLN A 71 16.80 -34.43 -30.90
C GLN A 71 15.70 -33.89 -31.81
N SER A 72 16.08 -32.97 -32.70
CA SER A 72 15.34 -32.80 -33.94
C SER A 72 15.17 -34.21 -34.52
N PRO A 73 13.95 -34.69 -34.81
CA PRO A 73 13.73 -36.04 -35.35
C PRO A 73 14.31 -36.24 -36.76
N PHE A 74 15.17 -35.34 -37.26
CA PHE A 74 15.95 -35.57 -38.46
C PHE A 74 17.12 -36.54 -38.19
N THR A 75 16.83 -37.72 -37.66
CA THR A 75 17.42 -38.89 -38.29
C THR A 75 16.80 -38.96 -39.67
N ALA A 76 17.52 -38.44 -40.67
CA ALA A 76 17.23 -38.76 -42.06
C ALA A 76 17.45 -40.26 -42.25
N THR A 77 16.51 -41.08 -41.79
CA THR A 77 16.29 -42.41 -42.36
C THR A 77 16.07 -42.17 -43.83
N VAL A 78 17.03 -42.60 -44.65
CA VAL A 78 16.92 -42.59 -46.11
C VAL A 78 15.55 -43.19 -46.44
N PRO A 79 14.59 -42.40 -46.95
CA PRO A 79 13.28 -42.91 -47.27
C PRO A 79 13.46 -43.98 -48.35
N ALA A 80 12.78 -45.12 -48.22
CA ALA A 80 12.87 -46.21 -49.20
C ALA A 80 12.51 -45.76 -50.63
N SER A 81 11.82 -44.60 -50.76
CA SER A 81 11.65 -43.84 -51.99
C SER A 81 11.82 -42.35 -51.68
N THR A 82 12.89 -41.75 -52.19
CA THR A 82 13.11 -40.29 -52.15
C THR A 82 12.05 -39.52 -52.94
N GLU A 83 11.36 -40.19 -53.87
CA GLU A 83 10.36 -39.62 -54.76
C GLU A 83 9.08 -39.25 -54.00
N ASP A 84 8.62 -40.06 -53.04
CA ASP A 84 7.43 -39.77 -52.24
C ASP A 84 7.59 -38.57 -51.31
N VAL A 85 8.80 -38.38 -50.75
CA VAL A 85 9.11 -37.24 -49.89
C VAL A 85 9.12 -35.94 -50.70
N LEU A 86 9.66 -36.00 -51.92
CA LEU A 86 9.64 -34.89 -52.86
C LEU A 86 8.21 -34.59 -53.31
N LEU A 87 7.43 -35.59 -53.72
CA LEU A 87 6.01 -35.43 -54.09
C LEU A 87 5.18 -34.81 -52.97
N LYS A 88 5.41 -35.23 -51.72
CA LYS A 88 4.71 -34.68 -50.56
C LYS A 88 5.10 -33.22 -50.29
N GLY A 89 6.38 -32.87 -50.48
CA GLY A 89 6.84 -31.48 -50.45
C GLY A 89 6.21 -30.63 -51.55
N PHE A 90 6.12 -31.16 -52.78
CA PHE A 90 5.47 -30.51 -53.91
C PHE A 90 3.96 -30.33 -53.71
N GLN A 91 3.28 -31.31 -53.10
CA GLN A 91 1.86 -31.21 -52.74
C GLN A 91 1.60 -30.20 -51.60
N MET A 92 2.45 -30.17 -50.56
CA MET A 92 2.32 -29.20 -49.45
C MET A 92 2.52 -27.74 -49.90
N LEU A 93 3.21 -27.52 -51.01
CA LEU A 93 3.42 -26.21 -51.60
C LEU A 93 2.34 -25.84 -52.64
N ASP A 94 1.34 -26.73 -52.85
CA ASP A 94 0.27 -26.62 -53.85
C ASP A 94 0.81 -26.52 -55.29
N MET A 95 1.76 -27.42 -55.63
CA MET A 95 2.55 -27.34 -56.87
C MET A 95 2.51 -28.60 -57.74
N GLU A 96 1.47 -29.44 -57.59
CA GLU A 96 1.35 -30.70 -58.36
C GLU A 96 1.23 -30.47 -59.89
N ASN A 97 0.89 -29.25 -60.33
CA ASN A 97 0.60 -28.92 -61.73
C ASN A 97 1.65 -28.07 -62.47
N ASP A 98 2.65 -27.47 -61.79
CA ASP A 98 3.61 -26.57 -62.42
C ASP A 98 4.92 -27.30 -62.76
N ARG A 99 5.07 -27.74 -64.02
CA ARG A 99 6.35 -28.30 -64.50
C ARG A 99 7.37 -27.16 -64.66
N ILE A 100 8.54 -27.32 -64.03
CA ILE A 100 9.66 -26.37 -64.19
C ILE A 100 10.31 -26.63 -65.55
N GLU A 101 10.09 -25.74 -66.51
CA GLU A 101 10.63 -25.87 -67.87
C GLU A 101 11.81 -24.95 -68.12
N THR A 102 11.98 -23.89 -67.31
CA THR A 102 13.03 -22.88 -67.48
C THR A 102 13.85 -22.67 -66.19
N ALA A 103 15.15 -22.38 -66.30
CA ALA A 103 16.02 -22.08 -65.16
C ALA A 103 15.53 -20.87 -64.32
N GLN A 104 14.89 -19.89 -64.95
CA GLN A 104 14.30 -18.74 -64.23
C GLN A 104 13.10 -19.17 -63.37
N GLN A 105 12.28 -20.11 -63.84
CA GLN A 105 11.19 -20.69 -63.04
C GLN A 105 11.75 -21.50 -61.87
N PHE A 106 12.88 -22.19 -62.06
CA PHE A 106 13.59 -22.88 -60.99
C PHE A 106 14.08 -21.90 -59.91
N PHE A 107 14.71 -20.78 -60.28
CA PHE A 107 15.17 -19.80 -59.28
C PHE A 107 14.02 -19.13 -58.52
N SER A 108 12.93 -18.77 -59.22
CA SER A 108 11.74 -18.23 -58.55
C SER A 108 11.07 -19.25 -57.63
N TRP A 109 11.04 -20.52 -58.05
CA TRP A 109 10.57 -21.63 -57.22
C TRP A 109 11.44 -21.82 -55.97
N PHE A 110 12.75 -21.89 -56.15
CA PHE A 110 13.70 -22.08 -55.06
C PHE A 110 13.61 -20.93 -54.06
N ALA A 111 13.47 -19.69 -54.52
CA ALA A 111 13.24 -18.54 -53.65
C ALA A 111 11.93 -18.65 -52.84
N LYS A 112 10.85 -19.13 -53.47
CA LYS A 112 9.55 -19.35 -52.80
C LYS A 112 9.62 -20.48 -51.76
N LEU A 113 10.27 -21.60 -52.10
CA LEU A 113 10.51 -22.71 -51.19
C LEU A 113 11.35 -22.27 -49.98
N HIS A 114 12.45 -21.57 -50.25
CA HIS A 114 13.35 -21.08 -49.22
C HIS A 114 12.64 -20.10 -48.27
N SER A 115 11.87 -19.16 -48.81
CA SER A 115 11.08 -18.23 -48.00
C SER A 115 10.02 -18.93 -47.13
N ASN A 116 9.38 -20.01 -47.63
CA ASN A 116 8.42 -20.78 -46.86
C ASN A 116 9.07 -21.53 -45.70
N MET A 117 10.25 -22.13 -45.95
CA MET A 117 11.03 -22.79 -44.90
C MET A 117 11.51 -21.81 -43.82
N ASP A 118 11.98 -20.63 -44.24
CA ASP A 118 12.39 -19.57 -43.31
C ASP A 118 11.20 -19.05 -42.49
N GLN A 119 10.01 -18.94 -43.10
CA GLN A 119 8.79 -18.55 -42.40
C GLN A 119 8.33 -19.60 -41.38
N ASP A 120 8.37 -20.89 -41.72
CA ASP A 120 7.92 -21.96 -40.81
C ASP A 120 8.82 -22.06 -39.58
N GLU A 121 10.15 -22.03 -39.76
CA GLU A 121 11.11 -22.00 -38.65
C GLU A 121 10.98 -20.72 -37.82
N SER A 122 10.91 -19.55 -38.47
CA SER A 122 10.73 -18.27 -37.77
C SER A 122 9.38 -18.13 -37.07
N SER A 123 8.35 -18.89 -37.49
CA SER A 123 7.01 -18.84 -36.89
C SER A 123 7.00 -19.36 -35.45
N LYS A 124 7.83 -20.36 -35.15
CA LYS A 124 7.93 -20.99 -33.82
C LYS A 124 8.50 -20.00 -32.81
N TYR A 125 9.61 -19.34 -33.14
CA TYR A 125 10.23 -18.33 -32.30
C TYR A 125 9.34 -17.11 -32.11
N ARG A 126 8.60 -16.71 -33.15
CA ARG A 126 7.64 -15.60 -33.04
C ARG A 126 6.52 -15.90 -32.05
N LYS A 127 5.92 -17.09 -32.11
CA LYS A 127 4.88 -17.50 -31.16
C LYS A 127 5.40 -17.46 -29.71
N THR A 128 6.56 -18.06 -29.46
CA THR A 128 7.19 -18.03 -28.13
C THR A 128 7.47 -16.60 -27.66
N ARG A 129 7.94 -15.72 -28.55
CA ARG A 129 8.17 -14.31 -28.22
C ARG A 129 6.87 -13.60 -27.87
N ASP A 130 5.81 -13.85 -28.63
CA ASP A 130 4.49 -13.25 -28.39
C ASP A 130 3.94 -13.71 -27.01
N ASP A 131 4.09 -15.00 -26.68
CA ASP A 131 3.70 -15.55 -25.39
C ASP A 131 4.50 -14.91 -24.25
N LEU A 132 5.83 -14.78 -24.40
CA LEU A 132 6.69 -14.12 -23.41
C LEU A 132 6.33 -12.64 -23.22
N ASN A 133 6.00 -11.93 -24.31
CA ASN A 133 5.57 -10.54 -24.23
C ASN A 133 4.22 -10.41 -23.51
N CYS A 134 3.29 -11.35 -23.75
CA CYS A 134 2.02 -11.42 -23.02
C CYS A 134 2.24 -11.69 -21.52
N TYR A 135 3.17 -12.57 -21.15
CA TYR A 135 3.54 -12.79 -19.74
C TYR A 135 4.19 -11.56 -19.12
N GLN A 136 5.03 -10.84 -19.87
CA GLN A 136 5.64 -9.59 -19.41
C GLN A 136 4.57 -8.54 -19.11
N GLU A 137 3.64 -8.30 -20.05
CA GLU A 137 2.54 -7.34 -19.86
C GLU A 137 1.67 -7.70 -18.65
N GLN A 138 1.42 -8.99 -18.41
CA GLN A 138 0.72 -9.46 -17.22
C GLN A 138 1.49 -9.17 -15.93
N CYS A 139 2.80 -9.43 -15.90
CA CYS A 139 3.65 -9.11 -14.75
C CYS A 139 3.66 -7.61 -14.46
N ASP A 140 3.72 -6.77 -15.49
CA ASP A 140 3.68 -5.32 -15.35
C ASP A 140 2.32 -4.83 -14.80
N ALA A 141 1.21 -5.44 -15.26
CA ALA A 141 -0.12 -5.15 -14.73
C ALA A 141 -0.25 -5.55 -13.25
N ILE A 142 0.21 -6.74 -12.87
CA ILE A 142 0.20 -7.20 -11.48
C ILE A 142 1.08 -6.30 -10.60
N LEU A 143 2.28 -5.93 -11.07
CA LEU A 143 3.19 -5.07 -10.33
C LEU A 143 2.56 -3.68 -10.09
N LYS A 144 1.86 -3.14 -11.09
CA LYS A 144 1.09 -1.91 -10.96
C LYS A 144 -0.03 -2.03 -9.93
N ASP A 145 -0.81 -3.11 -9.98
CA ASP A 145 -1.92 -3.34 -9.05
C ASP A 145 -1.42 -3.50 -7.60
N VAL A 146 -0.33 -4.25 -7.39
CA VAL A 146 0.31 -4.41 -6.09
C VAL A 146 0.82 -3.08 -5.56
N SER A 147 1.45 -2.26 -6.41
CA SER A 147 1.93 -0.93 -6.01
C SER A 147 0.79 -0.02 -5.58
N ALA A 148 -0.32 0.01 -6.33
CA ALA A 148 -1.51 0.77 -5.97
C ALA A 148 -2.14 0.28 -4.66
N ALA A 149 -2.21 -1.04 -4.44
CA ALA A 149 -2.72 -1.61 -3.19
C ALA A 149 -1.86 -1.22 -1.98
N LEU A 150 -0.54 -1.18 -2.13
CA LEU A 150 0.38 -0.72 -1.09
C LEU A 150 0.17 0.77 -0.75
N GLU A 151 -0.01 1.63 -1.75
CA GLU A 151 -0.34 3.04 -1.52
C GLU A 151 -1.68 3.21 -0.78
N HIS A 152 -2.69 2.41 -1.14
CA HIS A 152 -3.97 2.42 -0.42
C HIS A 152 -3.84 1.96 1.04
N LEU A 153 -3.03 0.94 1.31
CA LEU A 153 -2.75 0.46 2.67
C LEU A 153 -2.00 1.51 3.50
N GLU A 154 -1.03 2.20 2.91
CA GLU A 154 -0.31 3.28 3.57
C GLU A 154 -1.24 4.45 3.94
N SER A 155 -2.12 4.82 3.01
CA SER A 155 -3.15 5.84 3.25
C SER A 155 -4.12 5.43 4.36
N LEU A 156 -4.58 4.18 4.35
CA LEU A 156 -5.45 3.65 5.39
C LEU A 156 -4.76 3.64 6.77
N GLN A 157 -3.48 3.26 6.83
CA GLN A 157 -2.69 3.30 8.05
C GLN A 157 -2.59 4.73 8.60
N LYS A 158 -2.32 5.71 7.73
CA LYS A 158 -2.29 7.14 8.11
C LYS A 158 -3.62 7.60 8.68
N GLN A 159 -4.74 7.23 8.05
CA GLN A 159 -6.07 7.56 8.56
C GLN A 159 -6.37 6.88 9.90
N TYR A 160 -6.02 5.60 10.05
CA TYR A 160 -6.20 4.88 11.31
C TYR A 160 -5.40 5.52 12.45
N LEU A 161 -4.13 5.88 12.21
CA LEU A 161 -3.31 6.59 13.19
C LEU A 161 -3.89 7.96 13.55
N PHE A 162 -4.42 8.69 12.56
CA PHE A 162 -5.08 9.97 12.79
C PHE A 162 -6.30 9.80 13.71
N VAL A 163 -7.20 8.85 13.40
CA VAL A 163 -8.39 8.58 14.22
C VAL A 163 -7.99 8.08 15.60
N SER A 164 -7.01 7.19 15.70
CA SER A 164 -6.50 6.68 16.98
C SER A 164 -5.96 7.81 17.85
N ASN A 165 -5.15 8.70 17.30
CA ASN A 165 -4.61 9.85 18.02
C ASN A 165 -5.72 10.82 18.46
N LYS A 166 -6.69 11.10 17.59
CA LYS A 166 -7.86 11.93 17.93
C LYS A 166 -8.72 11.31 19.03
N THR A 167 -8.94 10.00 18.99
CA THR A 167 -9.67 9.28 20.03
C THR A 167 -8.88 9.23 21.33
N GLY A 168 -7.55 9.06 21.27
CA GLY A 168 -6.68 9.07 22.46
C GLY A 168 -6.70 10.42 23.16
N THR A 169 -6.53 11.51 22.41
CA THR A 169 -6.63 12.89 22.95
C THR A 169 -8.02 13.19 23.52
N LEU A 170 -9.10 12.74 22.85
CA LEU A 170 -10.46 12.88 23.38
C LEU A 170 -10.66 12.08 24.67
N HIS A 171 -10.15 10.85 24.73
CA HIS A 171 -10.26 10.00 25.90
C HIS A 171 -9.52 10.60 27.10
N GLU A 172 -8.30 11.11 26.89
CA GLU A 172 -7.53 11.81 27.92
C GLU A 172 -8.27 13.04 28.45
N ALA A 173 -8.88 13.83 27.57
CA ALA A 173 -9.71 14.97 27.98
C ALA A 173 -10.94 14.54 28.80
N CYS A 174 -11.59 13.43 28.42
CA CYS A 174 -12.70 12.86 29.19
C CYS A 174 -12.27 12.37 30.57
N GLU A 175 -11.12 11.68 30.68
CA GLU A 175 -10.58 11.23 31.95
C GLU A 175 -10.21 12.40 32.87
N GLN A 176 -9.59 13.44 32.32
CA GLN A 176 -9.29 14.66 33.07
C GLN A 176 -10.56 15.33 33.60
N LEU A 177 -11.61 15.41 32.78
CA LEU A 177 -12.90 15.97 33.19
C LEU A 177 -13.56 15.13 34.30
N LEU A 178 -13.48 13.80 34.22
CA LEU A 178 -13.99 12.90 35.27
C LEU A 178 -13.25 13.09 36.58
N LYS A 179 -11.93 13.28 36.52
CA LYS A 179 -11.11 13.57 37.69
C LYS A 179 -11.50 14.89 38.35
N GLU A 180 -11.65 15.96 37.56
CA GLU A 180 -12.08 17.27 38.05
C GLU A 180 -13.48 17.23 38.69
N GLN A 181 -14.41 16.46 38.10
CA GLN A 181 -15.71 16.23 38.72
C GLN A 181 -15.60 15.50 40.07
N SER A 182 -14.78 14.47 40.18
CA SER A 182 -14.56 13.78 41.46
C SER A 182 -14.01 14.74 42.53
N GLU A 183 -13.01 15.54 42.18
CA GLU A 183 -12.40 16.52 43.09
C GLU A 183 -13.41 17.58 43.55
N LEU A 184 -14.27 18.06 42.63
CA LEU A 184 -15.35 19.00 42.97
C LEU A 184 -16.41 18.38 43.89
N VAL A 185 -16.76 17.10 43.68
CA VAL A 185 -17.68 16.36 44.55
C VAL A 185 -17.09 16.19 45.94
N ASP A 186 -15.82 15.76 46.04
CA ASP A 186 -15.13 15.61 47.33
C ASP A 186 -15.06 16.95 48.09
N LEU A 187 -14.81 18.06 47.38
CA LEU A 187 -14.83 19.40 47.96
C LEU A 187 -16.22 19.78 48.47
N ALA A 188 -17.27 19.50 47.70
CA ALA A 188 -18.65 19.77 48.09
C ALA A 188 -19.05 18.98 49.35
N GLU A 189 -18.66 17.69 49.43
CA GLU A 189 -18.86 16.86 50.61
C GLU A 189 -18.09 17.40 51.83
N SER A 190 -16.85 17.85 51.64
CA SER A 190 -16.07 18.48 52.72
C SER A 190 -16.73 19.75 53.26
N ILE A 191 -17.25 20.60 52.39
CA ILE A 191 -18.01 21.79 52.77
C ILE A 191 -19.28 21.38 53.52
N GLN A 192 -20.02 20.38 53.02
CA GLN A 192 -21.22 19.88 53.68
C GLN A 192 -20.93 19.33 55.08
N GLN A 193 -19.85 18.58 55.25
CA GLN A 193 -19.42 18.05 56.56
C GLN A 193 -19.04 19.17 57.53
N LYS A 194 -18.37 20.23 57.05
CA LYS A 194 -18.10 21.42 57.87
C LYS A 194 -19.39 22.14 58.26
N LEU A 195 -20.34 22.27 57.33
CA LEU A 195 -21.64 22.90 57.61
C LEU A 195 -22.54 22.05 58.53
N SER A 196 -22.46 20.72 58.47
CA SER A 196 -23.27 19.85 59.35
C SER A 196 -22.90 20.05 60.82
N TYR A 197 -21.63 20.29 61.13
CA TYR A 197 -21.19 20.68 62.48
C TYR A 197 -21.88 21.97 62.96
N PHE A 198 -21.96 22.98 62.11
CA PHE A 198 -22.67 24.22 62.42
C PHE A 198 -24.17 24.02 62.56
N ASN A 199 -24.76 23.14 61.74
CA ASN A 199 -26.19 22.82 61.79
C ASN A 199 -26.55 22.05 63.08
N GLU A 200 -25.70 21.12 63.53
CA GLU A 200 -25.88 20.43 64.82
C GLU A 200 -25.74 21.39 66.00
N LEU A 201 -24.74 22.29 65.97
CA LEU A 201 -24.60 23.36 66.94
C LEU A 201 -25.85 24.26 66.96
N GLU A 202 -26.32 24.68 65.79
CA GLU A 202 -27.53 25.50 65.66
C GLU A 202 -28.77 24.76 66.14
N ASN A 203 -28.89 23.45 65.89
CA ASN A 203 -29.98 22.64 66.37
C ASN A 203 -29.97 22.56 67.90
N ILE A 204 -28.87 22.08 68.53
CA ILE A 204 -28.74 22.00 70.00
C ILE A 204 -29.07 23.33 70.66
N ASN A 205 -28.53 24.41 70.07
CA ASN A 205 -28.79 25.76 70.52
C ASN A 205 -30.29 26.08 70.39
N THR A 206 -30.90 25.90 69.21
CA THR A 206 -32.33 26.14 68.94
C THR A 206 -33.25 25.31 69.84
N VAL A 207 -32.99 24.01 70.05
CA VAL A 207 -33.80 23.19 70.97
C VAL A 207 -33.63 23.67 72.42
N GLY A 208 -32.42 24.04 72.80
CA GLY A 208 -32.14 24.69 74.09
C GLY A 208 -32.92 25.99 74.27
N TRP A 209 -33.00 26.82 73.23
CA TRP A 209 -33.78 28.06 73.22
C TRP A 209 -35.27 27.85 73.25
N ILE A 210 -35.80 26.87 72.51
CA ILE A 210 -37.22 26.50 72.57
C ILE A 210 -37.54 26.05 73.99
N PHE A 211 -36.70 25.22 74.60
CA PHE A 211 -36.90 24.77 75.98
C PHE A 211 -36.84 25.94 76.98
N PHE A 212 -35.87 26.84 76.83
CA PHE A 212 -35.72 28.03 77.65
C PHE A 212 -36.91 28.99 77.50
N PHE A 213 -37.34 29.24 76.27
CA PHE A 213 -38.49 30.09 75.96
C PHE A 213 -39.79 29.53 76.52
N PHE A 214 -40.01 28.21 76.43
CA PHE A 214 -41.15 27.53 77.04
C PHE A 214 -41.15 27.62 78.59
N PHE A 215 -39.96 27.66 79.22
CA PHE A 215 -39.84 27.69 80.68
C PHE A 215 -39.79 29.10 81.29
N PHE A 216 -39.27 30.10 80.56
CA PHE A 216 -38.97 31.43 81.12
C PHE A 216 -39.72 32.61 80.49
N GLY A 217 -40.53 32.39 79.45
CA GLY A 217 -41.64 33.26 79.05
C GLY A 217 -41.34 34.76 78.98
N SER A 218 -40.90 35.20 77.79
CA SER A 218 -40.79 36.59 77.30
C SER A 218 -39.57 37.38 77.75
N PHE A 219 -38.69 37.76 76.80
CA PHE A 219 -37.76 38.90 76.96
C PHE A 219 -37.06 39.25 75.61
N ASP A 220 -37.47 40.33 74.95
CA ASP A 220 -36.83 40.82 73.71
C ASP A 220 -35.36 41.25 73.93
N GLU A 221 -35.01 41.74 75.12
CA GLU A 221 -33.63 42.19 75.44
C GLU A 221 -32.66 41.01 75.63
N VAL A 222 -33.15 39.86 76.11
CA VAL A 222 -32.34 38.64 76.22
C VAL A 222 -32.04 38.07 74.85
N HIS A 223 -32.98 38.20 73.91
CA HIS A 223 -32.78 37.75 72.52
C HIS A 223 -31.70 38.56 71.80
N GLN A 224 -31.63 39.88 72.01
CA GLN A 224 -30.56 40.72 71.44
C GLN A 224 -29.18 40.40 72.03
N CYS A 225 -29.09 40.31 73.36
CA CYS A 225 -27.84 39.89 74.04
C CYS A 225 -27.38 38.50 73.57
N TYR A 226 -28.33 37.59 73.35
CA TYR A 226 -28.06 36.27 72.79
C TYR A 226 -27.53 36.33 71.35
N LEU A 227 -28.15 37.11 70.45
CA LEU A 227 -27.69 37.23 69.07
C LEU A 227 -26.27 37.81 69.02
N GLU A 228 -25.97 38.84 69.81
CA GLU A 228 -24.63 39.41 69.91
C GLU A 228 -23.61 38.39 70.45
N GLN A 229 -23.96 37.63 71.49
CA GLN A 229 -23.05 36.64 72.06
C GLN A 229 -22.87 35.42 71.14
N ARG A 230 -23.91 35.02 70.41
CA ARG A 230 -23.83 33.99 69.36
C ARG A 230 -22.89 34.45 68.24
N GLU A 231 -23.01 35.69 67.78
CA GLU A 231 -22.13 36.26 66.77
C GLU A 231 -20.68 36.27 67.28
N GLN A 232 -20.41 36.70 68.51
CA GLN A 232 -19.07 36.68 69.09
C GLN A 232 -18.45 35.27 69.16
N LEU A 233 -19.25 34.25 69.48
CA LEU A 233 -18.75 32.88 69.65
C LEU A 233 -18.56 32.13 68.32
N LEU A 234 -19.48 32.31 67.36
CA LEU A 234 -19.43 31.59 66.08
C LEU A 234 -18.61 32.32 65.01
N SER A 235 -18.60 33.65 65.00
CA SER A 235 -17.92 34.44 63.96
C SER A 235 -16.43 34.09 63.80
N PRO A 236 -15.62 33.91 64.87
CA PRO A 236 -14.22 33.52 64.73
C PRO A 236 -14.04 32.12 64.10
N SER A 237 -14.90 31.16 64.44
CA SER A 237 -14.84 29.80 63.91
C SER A 237 -15.26 29.75 62.43
N ILE A 238 -16.31 30.48 62.07
CA ILE A 238 -16.78 30.62 60.69
C ILE A 238 -15.72 31.34 59.85
N ALA A 239 -15.19 32.47 60.33
CA ALA A 239 -14.14 33.24 59.64
C ALA A 239 -12.85 32.43 59.46
N SER A 240 -12.41 31.68 60.48
CA SER A 240 -11.27 30.77 60.37
C SER A 240 -11.53 29.70 59.32
N THR A 241 -12.72 29.08 59.34
CA THR A 241 -13.08 28.02 58.39
C THR A 241 -13.15 28.52 56.95
N ILE A 242 -13.72 29.70 56.72
CA ILE A 242 -13.76 30.36 55.40
C ILE A 242 -12.35 30.71 54.93
N THR A 243 -11.50 31.22 55.83
CA THR A 243 -10.11 31.56 55.52
C THR A 243 -9.31 30.31 55.16
N ASP A 244 -9.48 29.21 55.88
CA ASP A 244 -8.85 27.92 55.57
C ASP A 244 -9.31 27.36 54.22
N LEU A 245 -10.63 27.36 53.95
CA LEU A 245 -11.20 26.95 52.66
C LEU A 245 -10.67 27.80 51.50
N THR A 246 -10.55 29.11 51.69
CA THR A 246 -10.05 30.05 50.68
C THR A 246 -8.57 29.83 50.38
N ASN A 247 -7.75 29.63 51.42
CA ASN A 247 -6.31 29.40 51.27
C ASN A 247 -5.97 28.03 50.67
N GLN A 248 -6.86 27.05 50.86
CA GLN A 248 -6.70 25.72 50.29
C GLN A 248 -7.05 25.71 48.80
N ASN A 249 -8.07 26.47 48.37
CA ASN A 249 -8.49 26.58 46.96
C ASN A 249 -7.63 27.56 46.12
N SER A 250 -7.00 28.58 46.72
CA SER A 250 -6.22 29.58 45.95
C SER A 250 -4.96 29.04 45.28
N LYS A 251 -4.56 27.79 45.55
CA LYS A 251 -3.35 27.18 44.98
C LYS A 251 -3.58 26.50 43.63
N ASP A 252 -4.82 26.17 43.26
CA ASP A 252 -5.10 25.28 42.12
C ASP A 252 -5.64 25.98 40.86
N HIS A 253 -6.03 27.26 40.94
CA HIS A 253 -6.72 27.93 39.82
C HIS A 253 -5.83 28.44 38.66
N CYS A 254 -4.50 28.54 38.82
CA CYS A 254 -3.62 29.14 37.80
C CYS A 254 -2.83 28.12 36.94
N ALA A 255 -3.07 26.82 37.08
CA ALA A 255 -2.39 25.81 36.27
C ALA A 255 -3.01 25.63 34.86
N LEU A 256 -4.27 26.03 34.67
CA LEU A 256 -5.04 25.75 33.44
C LEU A 256 -4.84 26.75 32.27
N VAL A 257 -4.13 27.88 32.47
CA VAL A 257 -4.04 28.97 31.46
C VAL A 257 -2.60 29.17 30.93
N ARG A 258 -1.68 28.21 31.15
CA ARG A 258 -0.29 28.33 30.67
C ARG A 258 0.13 27.30 29.61
N HIS A 259 -0.80 26.47 29.12
CA HIS A 259 -0.55 25.56 28.01
C HIS A 259 -1.54 25.83 26.87
N ASP A 260 -1.39 26.99 26.24
CA ASP A 260 -1.76 27.25 24.85
C ASP A 260 -0.55 27.89 24.14
#